data_AF-A0A383E858-F1
#
_entry.id   AF-A0A383E858-F1
#
_cell.length_a   1.000
_cell.length_b   1.000
_cell.length_c   1.000
_cell.angle_alpha   90.00
_cell.angle_beta   90.00
_cell.angle_gamma   90.00
#
_symmetry.space_group_name_H-M   'P 1'
#
loop_
_entity.id
_entity.type
_entity.pdbx_description
1 polymer ?
#
loop_
_entity_poly.entity_id
_entity_poly.type
_entity_poly.pdbx_seq_one_letter_code
_entity_poly.pdbx_strand_id
1 'polypeptide(L)'
;MKVTVEIDKVRREILSNGFSVQRGLLNRAEAIHYQQECAEFMTRAKVIHSRINTDWMPDYVHPRSHDLESRTRRLYQFFHNKRSTATDAWLKAAVALRDRVEEPWLADQDYARAKRVLQNYIIVTQYAAGLGELPKHKDYLGSLKTPLLQFDVILSEPGVDYGGGELCLHPE
;
A
#
# COMPACT_ATOMS: atom_id res chain seq x y z
N MET A 1 1.40 14.88 -7.73
CA MET A 1 2.75 14.44 -7.33
C MET A 1 3.77 15.43 -7.87
N LYS A 2 4.42 16.23 -7.00
CA LYS A 2 5.36 17.30 -7.39
C LYS A 2 6.85 16.90 -7.25
N VAL A 3 7.13 15.70 -6.75
CA VAL A 3 8.49 15.20 -6.57
C VAL A 3 8.98 14.53 -7.84
N THR A 4 10.11 14.99 -8.35
CA THR A 4 10.86 14.27 -9.39
C THR A 4 11.55 13.09 -8.74
N VAL A 5 11.11 11.87 -9.09
CA VAL A 5 11.72 10.63 -8.59
C VAL A 5 12.73 10.12 -9.61
N GLU A 6 13.98 9.97 -9.19
CA GLU A 6 15.05 9.38 -10.00
C GLU A 6 14.89 7.86 -10.06
N ILE A 7 14.19 7.38 -11.09
CA ILE A 7 13.82 5.96 -11.24
C ILE A 7 15.04 5.03 -11.15
N ASP A 8 16.15 5.38 -11.79
CA ASP A 8 17.34 4.53 -11.77
C ASP A 8 18.00 4.45 -10.39
N LYS A 9 17.94 5.54 -9.62
CA LYS A 9 18.40 5.54 -8.23
C LYS A 9 17.51 4.65 -7.37
N VAL A 10 16.18 4.80 -7.48
CA VAL A 10 15.20 3.95 -6.78
C VAL A 10 15.43 2.48 -7.09
N ARG A 11 15.64 2.15 -8.36
CA ARG A 11 15.89 0.77 -8.79
C ARG A 11 17.17 0.21 -8.17
N ARG A 12 18.27 0.96 -8.17
CA ARG A 12 19.53 0.56 -7.53
C ARG A 12 19.38 0.34 -6.03
N GLU A 13 18.70 1.25 -5.34
CA GLU A 13 18.44 1.15 -3.90
C GLU A 13 17.62 -0.10 -3.57
N ILE A 14 16.57 -0.39 -4.34
CA ILE A 14 15.76 -1.60 -4.15
C ILE A 14 16.59 -2.87 -4.35
N LEU A 15 17.39 -2.94 -5.42
CA LEU A 15 18.22 -4.13 -5.69
C LEU A 15 19.34 -4.32 -4.66
N SER A 16 19.85 -3.23 -4.08
CA SER A 16 20.93 -3.27 -3.08
C SER A 16 20.43 -3.50 -1.66
N ASN A 17 19.32 -2.87 -1.28
CA ASN A 17 18.88 -2.76 0.12
C ASN A 17 17.56 -3.49 0.37
N GLY A 18 16.86 -3.92 -0.69
CA GLY A 18 15.50 -4.46 -0.63
C GLY A 18 14.40 -3.39 -0.59
N PHE A 19 14.73 -2.10 -0.43
CA PHE A 19 13.76 -1.00 -0.35
C PHE A 19 14.35 0.35 -0.80
N SER A 20 13.47 1.32 -1.06
CA SER A 20 13.80 2.73 -1.28
C SER A 20 12.76 3.61 -0.59
N VAL A 21 13.19 4.72 0.02
CA VAL A 21 12.31 5.65 0.73
C VAL A 21 12.26 6.98 0.00
N GLN A 22 11.06 7.41 -0.41
CA GLN A 22 10.84 8.69 -1.07
C GLN A 22 10.07 9.63 -0.15
N ARG A 23 10.64 10.81 0.12
CA ARG A 23 10.00 11.84 0.95
C ARG A 23 9.24 12.84 0.10
N GLY A 24 8.14 13.36 0.64
CA GLY A 24 7.36 14.43 0.00
C GLY A 24 6.47 14.00 -1.16
N LEU A 25 6.17 12.70 -1.31
CA LEU A 25 5.25 12.20 -2.33
C LEU A 25 3.87 12.86 -2.24
N LEU A 26 3.38 13.04 -1.01
CA LEU A 26 2.22 13.84 -0.64
C LEU A 26 2.68 14.97 0.28
N ASN A 27 2.04 16.13 0.14
CA ASN A 27 2.11 17.17 1.17
C ASN A 27 1.12 16.87 2.32
N ARG A 28 1.26 17.57 3.44
CA ARG A 28 0.43 17.36 4.64
C ARG A 28 -1.08 17.46 4.35
N ALA A 29 -1.50 18.43 3.54
CA ALA A 29 -2.92 18.62 3.22
C ALA A 29 -3.47 17.47 2.35
N GLU A 30 -2.68 16.99 1.39
CA GLU A 30 -3.04 15.82 0.57
C GLU A 30 -3.16 14.54 1.43
N ALA A 31 -2.23 14.32 2.36
CA ALA A 31 -2.28 13.20 3.29
C ALA A 31 -3.51 13.26 4.19
N ILE A 32 -3.78 14.41 4.82
CA ILE A 32 -4.96 14.62 5.68
C ILE A 32 -6.25 14.42 4.89
N HIS A 33 -6.35 14.97 3.68
CA HIS A 33 -7.52 14.80 2.83
C HIS A 33 -7.80 13.31 2.56
N TYR A 34 -6.78 12.55 2.17
CA TYR A 34 -6.96 11.12 1.91
C TYR A 34 -7.27 10.31 3.18
N GLN A 35 -6.67 10.65 4.33
CA GLN A 35 -7.02 10.06 5.62
C GLN A 35 -8.49 10.27 5.96
N GLN A 36 -9.01 11.48 5.76
CA GLN A 36 -10.42 11.82 6.02
C GLN A 36 -11.36 11.02 5.12
N GLU A 37 -11.09 10.93 3.82
CA GLU A 37 -11.89 10.11 2.90
C GLU A 37 -11.91 8.63 3.32
N CYS A 38 -10.76 8.10 3.74
CA CYS A 38 -10.67 6.73 4.21
C CYS A 38 -11.45 6.53 5.51
N ALA A 39 -11.33 7.45 6.47
CA ALA A 39 -12.05 7.39 7.74
C ALA A 39 -13.58 7.46 7.53
N GLU A 40 -14.05 8.40 6.71
CA GLU A 40 -15.46 8.52 6.33
C GLU A 40 -15.97 7.29 5.61
N PHE A 41 -15.17 6.71 4.70
CA PHE A 41 -15.56 5.46 4.05
C PHE A 41 -15.67 4.33 5.06
N MET A 42 -14.68 4.18 5.95
CA MET A 42 -14.65 3.11 6.94
C MET A 42 -15.85 3.13 7.91
N THR A 43 -16.49 4.28 8.17
CA THR A 43 -17.68 4.33 9.05
C THR A 43 -18.96 3.82 8.37
N ARG A 44 -19.06 3.94 7.05
CA ARG A 44 -20.27 3.58 6.27
C ARG A 44 -20.15 2.33 5.41
N ALA A 45 -18.93 1.82 5.24
CA ALA A 45 -18.65 0.71 4.33
C ALA A 45 -19.27 -0.60 4.79
N LYS A 46 -19.54 -1.48 3.82
CA LYS A 46 -19.84 -2.88 4.10
C LYS A 46 -18.64 -3.53 4.77
N VAL A 47 -18.87 -4.15 5.92
CA VAL A 47 -17.90 -4.98 6.61
C VAL A 47 -17.99 -6.41 6.07
N ILE A 48 -16.87 -6.93 5.56
CA ILE A 48 -16.75 -8.28 5.05
C ILE A 48 -15.68 -8.99 5.89
N HIS A 49 -15.99 -10.17 6.42
CA HIS A 49 -15.11 -10.92 7.31
C HIS A 49 -14.20 -11.93 6.59
N SER A 50 -14.31 -12.00 5.27
CA SER A 50 -13.41 -12.74 4.40
C SER A 50 -12.71 -11.78 3.45
N ARG A 51 -11.41 -12.00 3.23
CA ARG A 51 -10.71 -11.32 2.15
C ARG A 51 -11.26 -11.83 0.82
N ILE A 52 -11.76 -10.93 0.01
CA ILE A 52 -12.25 -11.25 -1.34
C ILE A 52 -11.11 -10.97 -2.32
N ASN A 53 -10.78 -11.98 -3.13
CA ASN A 53 -9.71 -11.93 -4.13
C ASN A 53 -10.30 -11.94 -5.55
N THR A 54 -11.07 -10.90 -5.88
CA THR A 54 -11.57 -10.63 -7.23
C THR A 54 -11.40 -9.15 -7.53
N ASP A 55 -11.19 -8.84 -8.80
CA ASP A 55 -10.92 -7.50 -9.32
C ASP A 55 -12.20 -6.68 -9.58
N TRP A 56 -13.38 -7.28 -9.40
CA TRP A 56 -14.67 -6.65 -9.61
C TRP A 56 -15.53 -6.65 -8.35
N MET A 57 -15.14 -5.81 -7.38
CA MET A 57 -15.81 -5.65 -6.10
C MET A 57 -15.91 -4.18 -5.74
N PRO A 58 -17.05 -3.74 -5.16
CA PRO A 58 -17.09 -2.49 -4.43
C PRO A 58 -16.02 -2.46 -3.33
N ASP A 59 -15.50 -1.28 -3.04
CA ASP A 59 -14.61 -1.06 -1.89
C ASP A 59 -15.29 -1.56 -0.61
N TYR A 60 -14.52 -2.13 0.31
CA TYR A 60 -15.06 -2.72 1.54
C TYR A 60 -14.09 -2.63 2.71
N VAL A 61 -14.62 -2.83 3.92
CA VAL A 61 -13.82 -2.92 5.13
C VAL A 61 -13.74 -4.37 5.59
N HIS A 62 -12.53 -4.79 5.95
CA HIS A 62 -12.26 -6.09 6.54
C HIS A 62 -11.67 -5.90 7.95
N PRO A 63 -12.32 -6.41 9.00
CA PRO A 63 -11.73 -6.48 10.33
C PRO A 63 -10.69 -7.60 10.29
N ARG A 64 -9.41 -7.24 10.40
CA ARG A 64 -8.32 -8.22 10.31
C ARG A 64 -8.18 -9.03 11.60
N SER A 65 -8.61 -8.46 12.72
CA SER A 65 -8.67 -9.18 14.00
C SER A 65 -9.68 -10.32 13.94
N HIS A 66 -9.27 -11.50 14.38
CA HIS A 66 -10.15 -12.67 14.53
C HIS A 66 -10.84 -12.72 15.89
N ASP A 67 -10.53 -11.79 16.79
CA ASP A 67 -11.19 -11.60 18.08
C ASP A 67 -12.27 -10.50 17.99
N LEU A 68 -12.99 -10.30 19.09
CA LEU A 68 -14.00 -9.24 19.22
C LEU A 68 -13.38 -7.83 19.32
N GLU A 69 -12.05 -7.73 19.41
CA GLU A 69 -11.35 -6.46 19.53
C GLU A 69 -11.01 -5.92 18.14
N SER A 70 -11.46 -4.71 17.83
CA SER A 70 -11.19 -4.07 16.53
C SER A 70 -9.76 -3.53 16.43
N ARG A 71 -8.75 -4.38 16.65
CA ARG A 71 -7.32 -4.00 16.69
C ARG A 71 -6.82 -3.49 15.35
N THR A 72 -7.33 -4.04 14.25
CA THR A 72 -6.91 -3.63 12.90
C THR A 72 -8.08 -3.68 11.93
N ARG A 73 -8.29 -2.56 11.23
CA ARG A 73 -9.30 -2.43 10.17
C ARG A 73 -8.60 -2.15 8.85
N ARG A 74 -9.03 -2.83 7.79
CA ARG A 74 -8.49 -2.65 6.45
C ARG A 74 -9.58 -2.22 5.49
N LEU A 75 -9.36 -1.11 4.83
CA LEU A 75 -10.12 -0.71 3.67
C LEU A 75 -9.41 -1.26 2.43
N TYR A 76 -10.13 -2.03 1.63
CA TYR A 76 -9.71 -2.48 0.32
C TYR A 76 -10.35 -1.58 -0.74
N GLN A 77 -9.53 -0.90 -1.55
CA GLN A 77 -9.99 -0.06 -2.65
C GLN A 77 -9.54 -0.57 -4.01
N PHE A 78 -10.44 -0.56 -4.98
CA PHE A 78 -10.17 -1.06 -6.34
C PHE A 78 -10.19 0.05 -7.36
N PHE A 79 -9.28 0.04 -8.33
CA PHE A 79 -9.09 1.16 -9.28
C PHE A 79 -10.30 1.45 -10.19
N HIS A 80 -11.22 0.50 -10.36
CA HIS A 80 -12.46 0.71 -11.12
C HIS A 80 -13.54 1.46 -10.30
N ASN A 81 -13.38 1.57 -8.98
CA ASN A 81 -14.36 2.25 -8.11
C ASN A 81 -14.11 3.75 -8.06
N LYS A 82 -15.22 4.50 -7.97
CA LYS A 82 -15.21 5.97 -7.91
C LYS A 82 -14.61 6.46 -6.58
N ARG A 83 -13.81 7.51 -6.69
CA ARG A 83 -13.19 8.27 -5.57
C ARG A 83 -13.10 9.74 -5.98
N SER A 84 -12.61 10.61 -5.09
CA SER A 84 -12.36 12.00 -5.49
C SER A 84 -11.28 12.09 -6.55
N THR A 85 -11.34 13.17 -7.33
CA THR A 85 -10.35 13.46 -8.38
C THR A 85 -8.93 13.56 -7.81
N ALA A 86 -8.77 14.15 -6.62
CA ALA A 86 -7.48 14.29 -5.96
C ALA A 86 -6.91 12.91 -5.59
N THR A 87 -7.72 12.06 -4.95
CA THR A 87 -7.31 10.71 -4.54
C THR A 87 -7.00 9.82 -5.74
N ASP A 88 -7.83 9.85 -6.77
CA ASP A 88 -7.59 9.10 -8.00
C ASP A 88 -6.28 9.51 -8.69
N ALA A 89 -6.01 10.81 -8.77
CA ALA A 89 -4.83 11.34 -9.45
C ALA A 89 -3.52 10.88 -8.78
N TRP A 90 -3.42 10.95 -7.45
CA TRP A 90 -2.18 10.55 -6.79
C TRP A 90 -1.99 9.02 -6.78
N LEU A 91 -3.07 8.25 -6.63
CA LEU A 91 -3.01 6.78 -6.69
C LEU A 91 -2.53 6.28 -8.05
N LYS A 92 -3.05 6.87 -9.13
CA LYS A 92 -2.58 6.59 -10.49
C LYS A 92 -1.11 6.97 -10.66
N ALA A 93 -0.67 8.09 -10.09
CA ALA A 93 0.73 8.50 -10.12
C ALA A 93 1.64 7.52 -9.36
N ALA A 94 1.20 7.00 -8.21
CA ALA A 94 1.93 6.00 -7.43
C ALA A 94 2.09 4.67 -8.19
N VAL A 95 1.01 4.18 -8.81
CA VAL A 95 1.06 2.98 -9.66
C VAL A 95 1.98 3.19 -10.87
N ALA A 96 1.86 4.34 -11.56
CA ALA A 96 2.73 4.66 -12.68
C ALA A 96 4.20 4.76 -12.27
N LEU A 97 4.50 5.27 -11.07
CA LEU A 97 5.84 5.30 -10.52
C LEU A 97 6.39 3.88 -10.32
N ARG A 98 5.62 2.99 -9.67
CA ARG A 98 5.99 1.58 -9.50
C ARG A 98 6.25 0.92 -10.84
N ASP A 99 5.33 1.08 -11.80
CA ASP A 99 5.44 0.44 -13.12
C ASP A 99 6.69 0.90 -13.88
N ARG A 100 7.11 2.17 -13.75
CA ARG A 100 8.38 2.67 -14.32
C ARG A 100 9.63 2.08 -13.66
N VAL A 101 9.58 1.80 -12.35
CA VAL A 101 10.69 1.14 -11.66
C VAL A 101 10.83 -0.31 -12.15
N GLU A 102 9.70 -1.01 -12.26
CA GLU A 102 9.62 -2.43 -12.64
C GLU A 102 9.76 -2.69 -14.14
N GLU A 103 9.59 -1.69 -15.01
CA GLU A 103 9.57 -1.85 -16.47
C GLU A 103 10.74 -2.69 -17.01
N PRO A 104 12.01 -2.47 -16.60
CA PRO A 104 13.12 -3.30 -17.11
C PRO A 104 13.05 -4.77 -16.67
N TRP A 105 12.35 -5.07 -15.58
CA TRP A 105 12.23 -6.43 -15.06
C TRP A 105 11.19 -7.26 -15.81
N LEU A 106 10.31 -6.62 -16.60
CA LEU A 106 9.33 -7.31 -17.44
C LEU A 106 9.96 -8.15 -18.56
N ALA A 107 11.25 -7.93 -18.87
CA ALA A 107 12.01 -8.78 -19.79
C ALA A 107 12.29 -10.18 -19.21
N ASP A 108 12.26 -10.35 -17.88
CA ASP A 108 12.33 -11.66 -17.23
C ASP A 108 10.96 -12.36 -17.30
N GLN A 109 10.93 -13.56 -17.89
CA GLN A 109 9.69 -14.31 -18.13
C GLN A 109 9.01 -14.75 -16.85
N ASP A 110 9.77 -15.09 -15.80
CA ASP A 110 9.20 -15.53 -14.53
C ASP A 110 8.62 -14.33 -13.78
N TYR A 111 9.31 -13.19 -13.82
CA TYR A 111 8.77 -11.93 -13.30
C TYR A 111 7.48 -11.51 -14.01
N ALA A 112 7.48 -11.51 -15.35
CA ALA A 112 6.30 -11.17 -16.14
C ALA A 112 5.13 -12.12 -15.86
N ARG A 113 5.39 -13.43 -15.71
CA ARG A 113 4.37 -14.42 -15.35
C ARG A 113 3.79 -14.16 -13.96
N ALA A 114 4.65 -13.90 -12.97
CA ALA A 114 4.22 -13.58 -11.61
C ALA A 114 3.36 -12.31 -11.58
N LYS A 115 3.76 -11.24 -12.28
CA LYS A 115 3.00 -9.98 -12.30
C LYS A 115 1.61 -10.14 -12.96
N ARG A 116 1.47 -10.97 -14.00
CA ARG A 116 0.19 -11.17 -14.72
C ARG A 116 -0.92 -11.78 -13.87
N VAL A 117 -0.59 -12.57 -12.85
CA VAL A 117 -1.58 -13.21 -11.98
C VAL A 117 -1.91 -12.38 -10.75
N LEU A 118 -1.23 -11.24 -10.56
CA LEU A 118 -1.44 -10.32 -9.44
C LEU A 118 -2.39 -9.19 -9.84
N GLN A 119 -3.15 -8.71 -8.86
CA GLN A 119 -4.12 -7.63 -9.04
C GLN A 119 -3.63 -6.35 -8.37
N ASN A 120 -3.88 -5.21 -9.00
CA ASN A 120 -3.67 -3.91 -8.38
C ASN A 120 -4.90 -3.53 -7.57
N TYR A 121 -4.70 -3.32 -6.28
CA TYR A 121 -5.68 -2.76 -5.36
C TYR A 121 -4.92 -2.04 -4.25
N ILE A 122 -5.64 -1.22 -3.49
CA ILE A 122 -5.08 -0.41 -2.42
C ILE A 122 -5.57 -0.99 -1.09
N ILE A 123 -4.65 -1.10 -0.13
CA ILE A 123 -4.99 -1.45 1.24
C ILE A 123 -4.69 -0.24 2.10
N VAL A 124 -5.71 0.33 2.73
CA VAL A 124 -5.53 1.32 3.79
C VAL A 124 -5.75 0.60 5.11
N THR A 125 -4.71 0.55 5.94
CA THR A 125 -4.76 -0.12 7.24
C THR A 125 -4.82 0.90 8.36
N GLN A 126 -5.83 0.79 9.22
CA GLN A 126 -5.93 1.50 10.48
C GLN A 126 -5.58 0.53 11.62
N TYR A 127 -4.56 0.88 12.40
CA TYR A 127 -4.18 0.18 13.62
C TYR A 127 -4.75 0.91 14.83
N ALA A 128 -5.38 0.17 15.76
CA ALA A 128 -5.81 0.74 17.02
C ALA A 128 -4.59 1.05 17.91
N ALA A 129 -4.58 2.23 18.53
CA ALA A 129 -3.49 2.64 19.39
C ALA A 129 -3.27 1.63 20.54
N GLY A 130 -2.02 1.22 20.75
CA GLY A 130 -1.61 0.30 21.82
C GLY A 130 -2.03 -1.16 21.63
N LEU A 131 -2.74 -1.51 20.54
CA LEU A 131 -3.27 -2.87 20.32
C LEU A 131 -3.01 -3.40 18.91
N GLY A 132 -3.00 -2.54 17.90
CA GLY A 132 -2.83 -2.93 16.51
C GLY A 132 -1.36 -3.18 16.19
N GLU A 133 -1.06 -4.39 15.72
CA GLU A 133 0.25 -4.76 15.21
C GLU A 133 0.12 -5.67 13.99
N LEU A 134 1.19 -5.76 13.21
CA LEU A 134 1.31 -6.75 12.14
C LEU A 134 2.61 -7.53 12.37
N PRO A 135 2.53 -8.84 12.69
CA PRO A 135 3.70 -9.66 12.91
C PRO A 135 4.63 -9.69 11.70
N LYS A 136 5.91 -10.01 11.93
CA LYS A 136 6.90 -10.23 10.87
C LYS A 136 6.36 -11.25 9.85
N HIS A 137 6.33 -10.87 8.58
CA HIS A 137 5.86 -11.70 7.47
C HIS A 137 6.57 -11.32 6.16
N LYS A 138 6.34 -12.13 5.13
CA LYS A 138 6.69 -11.83 3.73
C LYS A 138 5.39 -11.74 2.93
N ASP A 139 5.19 -10.66 2.19
CA ASP A 139 4.00 -10.49 1.35
C ASP A 139 4.01 -11.41 0.12
N TYR A 140 5.20 -11.81 -0.33
CA TYR A 140 5.41 -12.77 -1.41
C TYR A 140 6.35 -13.88 -0.97
N LEU A 141 5.92 -15.13 -1.15
CA LEU A 141 6.68 -16.33 -0.77
C LEU A 141 7.37 -17.03 -1.95
N GLY A 142 7.15 -16.54 -3.18
CA GLY A 142 7.78 -17.12 -4.36
C GLY A 142 9.25 -16.70 -4.52
N SER A 143 9.96 -17.40 -5.40
CA SER A 143 11.34 -17.08 -5.77
C SER A 143 11.39 -16.34 -7.10
N LEU A 144 11.75 -15.06 -7.08
CA LEU A 144 12.01 -14.25 -8.28
C LEU A 144 13.41 -13.64 -8.18
N LYS A 145 14.06 -13.45 -9.32
CA LYS A 145 15.39 -12.81 -9.39
C LYS A 145 15.33 -11.32 -9.02
N THR A 146 14.20 -10.69 -9.31
CA THR A 146 13.91 -9.28 -8.99
C THR A 146 12.68 -9.21 -8.08
N PRO A 147 12.66 -8.27 -7.12
CA PRO A 147 11.56 -8.17 -6.17
C PRO A 147 10.28 -7.68 -6.83
N LEU A 148 9.13 -8.24 -6.44
CA LEU A 148 7.83 -7.62 -6.69
C LEU A 148 7.68 -6.41 -5.78
N LEU A 149 7.31 -5.25 -6.31
CA LEU A 149 7.25 -4.04 -5.50
C LEU A 149 5.89 -3.87 -4.84
N GLN A 150 5.93 -3.74 -3.52
CA GLN A 150 4.90 -3.07 -2.76
C GLN A 150 5.23 -1.58 -2.67
N PHE A 151 4.21 -0.74 -2.84
CA PHE A 151 4.34 0.70 -2.73
C PHE A 151 3.54 1.16 -1.51
N ASP A 152 4.26 1.50 -0.44
CA ASP A 152 3.65 1.96 0.80
C ASP A 152 3.71 3.49 0.92
N VAL A 153 2.60 4.08 1.35
CA VAL A 153 2.53 5.49 1.72
C VAL A 153 2.17 5.59 3.18
N ILE A 154 3.09 6.13 3.97
CA ILE A 154 2.84 6.42 5.38
C ILE A 154 2.05 7.72 5.45
N LEU A 155 0.79 7.62 5.86
CA LEU A 155 -0.14 8.76 5.98
C LEU A 155 -0.07 9.43 7.36
N SER A 156 0.56 8.79 8.34
CA SER A 156 0.64 9.25 9.73
C SER A 156 2.01 9.85 10.07
N GLU A 157 2.03 10.79 11.01
CA GLU A 157 3.22 11.48 11.49
C GLU A 157 3.60 10.99 12.91
N PRO A 158 4.84 10.47 13.12
CA PRO A 158 5.31 10.07 14.45
C PRO A 158 5.29 11.24 15.43
N GLY A 159 4.87 10.99 16.67
CA GLY A 159 4.73 12.02 17.72
C GLY A 159 3.50 12.91 17.56
N VAL A 160 2.75 12.77 16.46
CA VAL A 160 1.46 13.45 16.22
C VAL A 160 0.33 12.43 16.23
N ASP A 161 0.40 11.44 15.35
CA ASP A 161 -0.64 10.44 15.17
C ASP A 161 -0.36 9.15 15.95
N TYR A 162 0.90 8.87 16.27
CA TYR A 162 1.30 7.67 17.02
C TYR A 162 2.58 7.88 17.85
N GLY A 163 2.67 7.17 18.98
CA GLY A 163 3.86 7.13 19.85
C GLY A 163 4.72 5.86 19.71
N GLY A 164 4.35 4.97 18.79
CA GLY A 164 5.06 3.74 18.39
C GLY A 164 4.30 3.05 17.24
N GLY A 165 4.82 1.96 16.69
CA GLY A 165 4.22 1.27 15.53
C GLY A 165 4.99 1.49 14.24
N GLU A 166 6.30 1.54 14.36
CA GLU A 166 7.25 1.70 13.28
C GLU A 166 7.16 0.53 12.29
N LEU A 167 7.37 0.83 11.00
CA LEU A 167 7.61 -0.20 10.01
C LEU A 167 9.05 -0.73 10.16
N CYS A 168 9.17 -1.93 10.71
CA CYS A 168 10.44 -2.63 10.85
C CYS A 168 10.71 -3.52 9.63
N LEU A 169 11.72 -3.17 8.84
CA LEU A 169 12.18 -3.99 7.71
C LEU A 169 13.32 -4.91 8.16
N HIS A 170 13.26 -6.17 7.75
CA HIS A 170 14.25 -7.20 8.07
C HIS A 170 14.83 -7.77 6.75
N PRO A 171 15.75 -7.05 6.08
CA PRO A 171 16.39 -7.56 4.87
C PRO A 171 17.18 -8.83 5.19
N GLU A 172 17.12 -9.81 4.29
CA GLU A 172 17.85 -11.09 4.34
C GLU A 172 19.07 -11.05 3.43
#